data_AF-A0A2R5FRG6-F1
#
_entry.id   AF-A0A2R5FRG6-F1
#
_cell.length_a   1.000
_cell.length_b   1.000
_cell.length_c   1.000
_cell.angle_alpha   90.00
_cell.angle_beta   90.00
_cell.angle_gamma   90.00
#
_symmetry.space_group_name_H-M   'P 1'
#
loop_
_entity.id
_entity.type
_entity.pdbx_description
1 polymer ?
#
loop_
_entity_poly.entity_id
_entity_poly.type
_entity_poly.pdbx_seq_one_letter_code
_entity_poly.pdbx_strand_id
1 'polypeptide(L)'
;MLDPVPATRIFNSFEKVYQWLKLNGVLKKFLYLDGEILIALDGTEYFSSKKINCSHCNCRHHRNGTTTYFHGCVTPVMVSPNQKQVKNYEPEFIKKQDGHQK
;
A
#
# COMPACT_ATOMS: atom_id res chain seq x y z
N MET A 1 -0.47 9.36 19.08
CA MET A 1 0.65 8.56 18.57
C MET A 1 0.07 7.56 17.57
N LEU A 2 0.69 7.36 16.41
CA LEU A 2 0.32 6.28 15.49
C LEU A 2 0.83 4.93 16.02
N ASP A 3 0.43 3.82 15.37
CA ASP A 3 0.87 2.48 15.76
C ASP A 3 2.41 2.42 15.85
N PRO A 4 2.99 2.10 17.01
CA PRO A 4 4.44 2.01 17.17
C PRO A 4 5.03 0.75 16.52
N VAL A 5 4.21 -0.22 16.13
CA VAL A 5 4.65 -1.47 15.53
C VAL A 5 4.96 -1.24 14.05
N PRO A 6 6.19 -1.55 13.58
CA PRO A 6 6.51 -1.46 12.16
C PRO A 6 5.62 -2.37 11.32
N ALA A 7 5.06 -1.86 10.22
CA ALA A 7 4.22 -2.64 9.32
C ALA A 7 4.95 -3.86 8.72
N THR A 8 6.28 -3.80 8.59
CA THR A 8 7.11 -4.92 8.15
C THR A 8 6.93 -6.17 9.00
N ARG A 9 6.48 -6.06 10.25
CA ARG A 9 6.18 -7.22 11.10
C ARG A 9 5.04 -8.10 10.58
N ILE A 10 4.15 -7.57 9.73
CA ILE A 10 3.05 -8.33 9.13
C ILE A 10 3.30 -8.69 7.66
N PHE A 11 4.39 -8.22 7.03
CA PHE A 11 4.65 -8.46 5.61
C PHE A 11 4.83 -9.96 5.30
N ASN A 12 5.44 -10.71 6.21
CA ASN A 12 5.53 -12.18 6.10
C ASN A 12 4.16 -12.86 6.01
N SER A 13 3.09 -12.24 6.51
CA SER A 13 1.74 -12.79 6.36
C SER A 13 1.24 -12.67 4.92
N PHE A 14 1.56 -11.57 4.21
CA PHE A 14 1.24 -11.41 2.80
C PHE A 14 1.98 -12.45 1.95
N GLU A 15 3.27 -12.64 2.20
CA GLU A 15 4.07 -13.65 1.52
C GLU A 15 3.50 -15.07 1.73
N LYS A 16 3.16 -15.43 2.97
CA LYS A 16 2.56 -16.74 3.28
C LYS A 16 1.24 -16.95 2.53
N VAL A 17 0.38 -15.93 2.49
CA VAL A 17 -0.89 -15.99 1.74
C VAL A 17 -0.61 -16.14 0.25
N TYR A 18 0.34 -15.39 -0.31
CA TYR A 18 0.72 -15.50 -1.71
C TYR A 18 1.23 -16.90 -2.07
N GLN A 19 2.12 -17.47 -1.26
CA GLN A 19 2.62 -18.83 -1.48
C GLN A 19 1.49 -19.87 -1.40
N TRP A 20 0.58 -19.72 -0.44
CA TRP A 20 -0.59 -20.59 -0.34
C TRP A 20 -1.48 -20.49 -1.59
N LEU A 21 -1.74 -19.27 -2.09
CA LEU A 21 -2.50 -19.06 -3.33
C LEU A 21 -1.81 -19.68 -4.55
N LYS A 22 -0.47 -19.59 -4.61
CA LYS A 22 0.34 -20.19 -5.67
C LYS A 22 0.25 -21.71 -5.67
N LEU A 23 0.49 -22.34 -4.52
CA LEU A 23 0.47 -23.80 -4.35
C LEU A 23 -0.90 -24.40 -4.66
N ASN A 24 -1.98 -23.70 -4.31
CA ASN A 24 -3.35 -24.14 -4.59
C ASN A 24 -3.84 -23.76 -6.00
N GLY A 25 -2.97 -23.23 -6.86
CA GLY A 25 -3.30 -22.88 -8.24
C GLY A 25 -4.29 -21.72 -8.39
N VAL A 26 -4.57 -20.96 -7.33
CA VAL A 26 -5.52 -19.84 -7.35
C VAL A 26 -5.00 -18.71 -8.24
N LEU A 27 -3.69 -18.50 -8.28
CA LEU A 27 -3.05 -17.48 -9.11
C LEU A 27 -3.32 -17.67 -10.61
N LYS A 28 -3.61 -18.91 -11.07
CA LYS A 28 -3.95 -19.20 -12.47
C LYS A 28 -5.18 -18.43 -12.95
N LYS A 29 -6.09 -18.07 -12.03
CA LYS A 29 -7.30 -17.28 -12.33
C LYS A 29 -7.00 -15.80 -12.61
N PHE A 30 -5.81 -15.35 -12.24
CA PHE A 30 -5.35 -13.97 -12.40
C PHE A 30 -4.36 -13.79 -13.56
N LEU A 31 -3.94 -14.88 -14.20
CA LEU A 31 -3.10 -14.80 -15.40
C LEU A 31 -3.89 -14.15 -16.55
N TYR A 32 -3.24 -13.21 -17.22
CA TYR A 32 -3.78 -12.42 -18.32
C TYR A 32 -2.61 -11.92 -19.19
N LEU A 33 -2.86 -11.56 -20.45
CA LEU A 33 -1.82 -11.12 -21.42
C LEU A 33 -0.52 -11.94 -21.36
N ASP A 34 -0.44 -12.99 -22.17
CA ASP A 34 0.76 -13.84 -22.27
C ASP A 34 1.16 -14.56 -20.96
N GLY A 35 0.17 -14.81 -20.09
CA GLY A 35 0.38 -15.55 -18.85
C GLY A 35 0.95 -14.71 -17.72
N GLU A 36 0.96 -13.39 -17.86
CA GLU A 36 1.41 -12.45 -16.84
C GLU A 36 0.32 -12.16 -15.79
N ILE A 37 0.73 -11.61 -14.65
CA ILE A 37 -0.21 -11.14 -13.63
C ILE A 37 -0.27 -9.61 -13.69
N LEU A 38 -1.48 -9.08 -13.82
CA LEU A 38 -1.68 -7.63 -13.77
C LEU A 38 -1.64 -7.13 -12.32
N ILE A 39 -0.81 -6.11 -12.08
CA ILE A 39 -0.72 -5.41 -10.80
C ILE A 39 -1.18 -3.96 -11.00
N ALA A 40 -2.27 -3.59 -10.34
CA ALA A 40 -2.66 -2.20 -10.20
C ALA A 40 -1.86 -1.56 -9.06
N LEU A 41 -1.22 -0.44 -9.33
CA LEU A 41 -0.53 0.39 -8.34
C LEU A 41 -1.34 1.65 -8.15
N ASP A 42 -1.82 1.88 -6.93
CA ASP A 42 -2.54 3.10 -6.58
C ASP A 42 -1.99 3.71 -5.29
N GLY A 43 -2.01 5.03 -5.22
CA GLY A 43 -1.56 5.80 -4.06
C GLY A 43 -2.76 6.24 -3.22
N THR A 44 -2.77 5.90 -1.94
CA THR A 44 -3.88 6.24 -1.03
C THR A 44 -3.38 6.91 0.24
N GLU A 45 -4.20 7.81 0.79
CA GLU A 45 -4.01 8.36 2.13
C GLU A 45 -4.75 7.47 3.13
N TYR A 46 -4.02 6.76 3.97
CA TYR A 46 -4.64 5.88 4.97
C TYR A 46 -4.86 6.58 6.33
N PHE A 47 -4.18 7.70 6.60
CA PHE A 47 -4.33 8.44 7.84
C PHE A 47 -4.14 9.95 7.65
N SER A 48 -4.96 10.76 8.33
CA SER A 48 -4.87 12.22 8.34
C SER A 48 -5.36 12.82 9.65
N SER A 49 -4.66 13.84 10.15
CA SER A 49 -5.03 14.56 11.36
C SER A 49 -4.47 15.98 11.38
N LYS A 50 -5.20 16.92 11.99
CA LYS A 50 -4.69 18.25 12.31
C LYS A 50 -3.98 18.32 13.68
N LYS A 51 -4.06 17.24 14.48
CA LYS A 51 -3.55 17.20 15.87
C LYS A 51 -2.51 16.10 16.08
N ILE A 52 -2.78 14.90 15.60
CA ILE A 52 -1.91 13.73 15.82
C ILE A 52 -0.84 13.69 14.72
N ASN A 53 0.43 13.59 15.14
CA ASN A 53 1.57 13.46 14.24
C ASN A 53 2.62 12.46 14.78
N CYS A 54 3.57 12.12 13.91
CA CYS A 54 4.80 11.40 14.22
C CYS A 54 5.94 11.90 13.31
N SER A 55 7.18 11.47 13.58
CA SER A 55 8.37 11.85 12.81
C SER A 55 8.26 11.55 11.31
N HIS A 56 7.50 10.50 10.96
CA HIS A 56 7.32 10.00 9.60
C HIS A 56 6.10 10.59 8.86
N CYS A 57 5.28 11.43 9.50
CA CYS A 57 4.12 12.05 8.84
C CYS A 57 4.56 13.00 7.72
N ASN A 58 3.92 12.93 6.56
CA ASN A 58 3.95 14.02 5.60
C ASN A 58 3.10 15.20 6.11
N CYS A 59 3.39 16.41 5.62
CA CYS A 59 2.73 17.63 6.06
C CYS A 59 2.11 18.38 4.88
N ARG A 60 0.86 18.84 5.04
CA ARG A 60 0.23 19.83 4.16
C ARG A 60 0.02 21.12 4.92
N HIS A 61 0.63 22.19 4.45
CA HIS A 61 0.40 23.54 4.98
C HIS A 61 -0.74 24.20 4.18
N HIS A 62 -1.80 24.58 4.89
CA HIS A 62 -2.99 25.19 4.30
C HIS A 62 -2.88 26.71 4.28
N ARG A 63 -3.57 27.35 3.33
CA ARG A 63 -3.60 28.83 3.21
C ARG A 63 -4.14 29.54 4.46
N ASN A 64 -4.97 28.86 5.25
CA ASN A 64 -5.51 29.38 6.51
C ASN A 64 -4.57 29.22 7.71
N GLY A 65 -3.29 28.89 7.49
CA GLY A 65 -2.28 28.73 8.54
C GLY A 65 -2.33 27.38 9.27
N THR A 66 -3.31 26.51 9.00
CA THR A 66 -3.36 25.19 9.62
C THR A 66 -2.43 24.19 8.93
N THR A 67 -1.98 23.17 9.66
CA THR A 67 -1.19 22.07 9.11
C THR A 67 -1.95 20.75 9.30
N THR A 68 -2.02 19.95 8.24
CA THR A 68 -2.51 18.57 8.30
C THR A 68 -1.32 17.63 8.18
N TYR A 69 -1.21 16.72 9.14
CA TYR A 69 -0.27 15.61 9.12
C TYR A 69 -0.97 14.39 8.53
N PHE A 70 -0.33 13.71 7.59
CA PHE A 70 -0.93 12.56 6.93
C PHE A 70 0.11 11.51 6.62
N HIS A 71 -0.36 10.28 6.43
CA HIS A 71 0.43 9.22 5.87
C HIS A 71 -0.26 8.66 4.64
N GLY A 72 0.53 8.48 3.58
CA GLY A 72 0.11 7.79 2.37
C GLY A 72 0.86 6.47 2.19
N CYS A 73 0.32 5.61 1.37
CA CYS A 73 0.99 4.41 0.89
C CYS A 73 0.65 4.15 -0.58
N VAL A 74 1.53 3.42 -1.26
CA VAL A 74 1.25 2.79 -2.54
C VAL A 74 0.81 1.36 -2.27
N THR A 75 -0.33 0.97 -2.82
CA THR A 75 -0.89 -0.37 -2.63
C THR A 75 -0.82 -1.16 -3.94
N PRO A 76 0.00 -2.22 -4.01
CA PRO A 76 -0.02 -3.15 -5.13
C PRO A 76 -1.17 -4.13 -4.98
N VAL A 77 -1.98 -4.23 -6.03
CA VAL A 77 -3.19 -5.06 -6.04
C VAL A 77 -3.18 -5.95 -7.28
N MET A 78 -3.23 -7.26 -7.05
CA MET A 78 -3.43 -8.25 -8.10
C MET A 78 -4.86 -8.15 -8.61
N VAL A 79 -4.99 -7.89 -9.92
CA VAL A 79 -6.27 -7.70 -10.61
C VAL A 79 -6.35 -8.58 -11.85
N SER A 80 -7.56 -8.82 -12.34
CA SER A 80 -7.80 -9.45 -13.63
C SER A 80 -9.16 -9.00 -14.16
N PRO A 81 -9.30 -8.69 -15.47
CA PRO A 81 -10.60 -8.41 -16.07
C PRO A 81 -11.62 -9.55 -15.87
N ASN A 82 -11.13 -10.78 -15.66
CA ASN A 82 -11.94 -11.98 -15.51
C ASN A 82 -12.31 -12.27 -14.04
N GLN A 83 -11.84 -11.48 -13.07
CA GLN A 83 -12.06 -11.71 -11.64
C GLN A 83 -12.68 -10.48 -10.98
N LYS A 84 -13.80 -10.69 -10.25
CA LYS A 84 -14.42 -9.62 -9.44
C LYS A 84 -13.66 -9.34 -8.15
N GLN A 85 -12.89 -10.31 -7.65
CA GLN A 85 -12.11 -10.18 -6.43
C GLN A 85 -10.68 -9.77 -6.77
N VAL A 86 -10.10 -8.96 -5.90
CA VAL A 86 -8.69 -8.57 -5.96
C VAL A 86 -7.89 -9.22 -4.83
N LYS A 87 -6.57 -9.29 -4.95
CA LYS A 87 -5.67 -9.75 -3.89
C LYS A 87 -4.60 -8.68 -3.63
N ASN A 88 -4.47 -8.26 -2.39
CA ASN A 88 -3.52 -7.22 -2.02
C ASN A 88 -2.14 -7.82 -1.76
N TYR A 89 -1.11 -7.07 -2.14
CA TYR A 89 0.24 -7.22 -1.63
C TYR A 89 0.47 -6.27 -0.44
N GLU A 90 1.62 -6.40 0.20
CA GLU A 90 2.06 -5.46 1.22
C GLU A 90 2.10 -4.01 0.68
N PRO A 91 1.63 -3.02 1.46
CA PRO A 91 1.69 -1.63 1.06
C PRO A 91 3.10 -1.05 1.29
N GLU A 92 3.55 -0.18 0.39
CA GLU A 92 4.76 0.63 0.63
C GLU A 92 4.37 2.01 1.14
N PHE A 93 4.84 2.37 2.33
CA PHE A 93 4.49 3.64 2.97
C PHE A 93 5.32 4.79 2.42
N ILE A 94 4.65 5.86 2.00
CA ILE A 94 5.28 7.06 1.45
C ILE A 94 5.87 7.89 2.60
N LYS A 95 7.19 7.97 2.65
CA LYS A 95 7.99 8.71 3.63
C LYS A 95 8.46 10.04 3.04
N LYS A 96 8.88 10.97 3.91
CA LYS A 96 9.27 12.34 3.52
C LYS A 96 10.41 12.40 2.49
N GLN A 97 11.31 11.43 2.51
CA GLN A 97 12.48 11.36 1.64
C GLN A 97 12.14 10.80 0.25
N ASP A 98 10.97 10.17 0.10
CA ASP A 98 10.57 9.55 -1.15
C ASP A 98 10.32 10.63 -2.21
N GLY A 99 10.91 10.47 -3.40
CA GLY A 99 10.81 11.43 -4.49
C GLY A 99 11.66 12.70 -4.33
N HIS A 100 12.53 12.76 -3.32
CA HIS A 100 13.44 13.90 -3.11
C HIS A 100 14.60 13.92 -4.12
N GLN A 101 15.10 12.76 -4.54
CA GLN A 101 15.99 12.65 -5.69
C GLN A 101 15.13 12.49 -6.94
N LYS A 102 15.31 13.40 -7.89
CA LYS A 102 14.69 13.39 -9.22
C LYS A 102 15.78 13.41 -10.27
#